data_AF-A0A2T2RA21-F1
#
_entry.id   AF-A0A2T2RA21-F1
#
_cell.length_a   1.000
_cell.length_b   1.000
_cell.length_c   1.000
_cell.angle_alpha   90.00
_cell.angle_beta   90.00
_cell.angle_gamma   90.00
#
_symmetry.space_group_name_H-M   'P 1'
#
loop_
_entity.id
_entity.type
_entity.pdbx_description
1 polymer ?
#
loop_
_entity_poly.entity_id
_entity_poly.type
_entity_poly.pdbx_seq_one_letter_code
_entity_poly.pdbx_strand_id
1 'polypeptide(L)'
;MAVFEGTFADTSSLRFAIVIGRFNDLVTEKLLAGCQDCLKRHGVDVDWHGTQVDYIWVPGSFELPMMSRQMALTRRYDAIICLGAVIRGQTAHFDYVASEAAKGIAATSFQTGIPVVFGVVTAENMQQALERAGIKSNLGWNYAMNALEMASLMQQVPVSSPSASSSQEQTQALPHSQEHQLYQSPSQEQTYS
;
A
#
# COMPACT_ATOMS: atom_id res chain seq x y z
N MET A 1 33.08 -1.84 0.62
CA MET A 1 31.83 -1.21 0.15
C MET A 1 30.91 -2.34 -0.26
N ALA A 2 29.68 -2.40 0.24
CA ALA A 2 28.72 -3.42 -0.15
C ALA A 2 27.80 -2.88 -1.25
N VAL A 3 27.45 -3.72 -2.22
CA VAL A 3 26.49 -3.44 -3.30
C VAL A 3 25.36 -4.45 -3.15
N PHE A 4 24.11 -3.98 -3.18
CA PHE A 4 22.91 -4.81 -3.08
C PHE A 4 22.06 -4.58 -4.33
N GLU A 5 21.73 -5.65 -5.04
CA GLU A 5 20.93 -5.63 -6.26
C GLU A 5 19.85 -6.71 -6.17
N GLY A 6 18.65 -6.38 -6.63
CA GLY A 6 17.58 -7.36 -6.72
C GLY A 6 17.87 -8.40 -7.81
N THR A 7 17.43 -9.63 -7.59
CA THR A 7 17.55 -10.70 -8.57
C THR A 7 16.17 -11.17 -9.01
N PHE A 8 16.11 -11.79 -10.20
CA PHE A 8 14.89 -12.36 -10.76
C PHE A 8 14.84 -13.90 -10.66
N ALA A 9 15.76 -14.47 -9.87
CA ALA A 9 15.91 -15.90 -9.64
C ALA A 9 15.35 -16.28 -8.26
N ASP A 10 15.10 -17.57 -8.04
CA ASP A 10 14.70 -18.14 -6.75
C ASP A 10 13.42 -17.53 -6.14
N THR A 11 12.39 -17.38 -6.97
CA THR A 11 11.11 -16.76 -6.61
C THR A 11 10.17 -17.65 -5.80
N SER A 12 10.57 -18.87 -5.45
CA SER A 12 9.71 -19.89 -4.80
C SER A 12 9.24 -19.50 -3.39
N SER A 13 10.01 -18.67 -2.69
CA SER A 13 9.66 -18.17 -1.36
C SER A 13 8.85 -16.86 -1.40
N LEU A 14 8.86 -16.17 -2.54
CA LEU A 14 8.26 -14.84 -2.68
C LEU A 14 6.75 -14.93 -2.75
N ARG A 15 6.09 -14.00 -2.06
CA ARG A 15 4.65 -13.80 -2.13
C ARG A 15 4.29 -12.39 -2.53
N PHE A 16 3.30 -12.27 -3.41
CA PHE A 16 2.84 -11.02 -3.96
C PHE A 16 1.35 -10.81 -3.67
N ALA A 17 0.96 -9.56 -3.49
CA ALA A 17 -0.43 -9.15 -3.60
C ALA A 17 -0.60 -8.25 -4.82
N ILE A 18 -1.61 -8.49 -5.64
CA ILE A 18 -1.96 -7.62 -6.75
C ILE A 18 -3.30 -6.96 -6.43
N VAL A 19 -3.27 -5.65 -6.18
CA VAL A 19 -4.45 -4.84 -5.89
C VAL A 19 -4.90 -4.15 -7.18
N ILE A 20 -6.12 -4.42 -7.64
CA ILE A 20 -6.56 -4.11 -9.00
C ILE A 20 -7.82 -3.24 -8.97
N GLY A 21 -7.75 -2.07 -9.59
CA GLY A 21 -8.92 -1.24 -9.85
C GLY A 21 -9.78 -1.81 -10.98
N ARG A 22 -11.09 -1.92 -10.74
CA ARG A 22 -12.07 -2.35 -11.76
C ARG A 22 -12.34 -1.28 -12.81
N PHE A 23 -12.24 -0.01 -12.44
CA PHE A 23 -12.46 1.10 -13.37
C PHE A 23 -11.43 1.08 -14.51
N ASN A 24 -11.88 1.29 -15.76
CA ASN A 24 -11.10 1.13 -16.99
C ASN A 24 -10.55 -0.31 -17.20
N ASP A 25 -11.41 -1.31 -17.03
CA ASP A 25 -11.14 -2.75 -17.21
C ASP A 25 -10.42 -3.11 -18.52
N LEU A 26 -10.78 -2.48 -19.64
CA LEU A 26 -10.10 -2.65 -20.93
C LEU A 26 -8.59 -2.40 -20.88
N VAL A 27 -8.13 -1.57 -19.93
CA VAL A 27 -6.72 -1.28 -19.66
C VAL A 27 -6.22 -2.15 -18.51
N THR A 28 -6.92 -2.18 -17.37
CA THR A 28 -6.43 -2.86 -16.16
C THR A 28 -6.36 -4.38 -16.32
N GLU A 29 -7.26 -5.01 -17.05
CA GLU A 29 -7.18 -6.45 -17.36
C GLU A 29 -5.97 -6.78 -18.23
N LYS A 30 -5.61 -5.90 -19.18
CA LYS A 30 -4.42 -6.10 -20.00
C LYS A 30 -3.13 -5.90 -19.20
N LEU A 31 -3.11 -4.93 -18.28
CA LEU A 31 -2.00 -4.76 -17.33
C LEU A 31 -1.86 -5.99 -16.45
N LEU A 32 -2.98 -6.52 -15.94
CA LEU A 32 -3.00 -7.75 -15.14
C LEU A 32 -2.43 -8.93 -15.92
N ALA A 33 -2.87 -9.13 -17.16
CA ALA A 33 -2.35 -10.21 -18.02
C ALA A 33 -0.83 -10.09 -18.24
N GLY A 34 -0.32 -8.87 -18.47
CA GLY A 34 1.12 -8.62 -18.60
C GLY A 34 1.89 -8.89 -17.30
N CYS A 35 1.30 -8.53 -16.17
CA CYS A 35 1.85 -8.80 -14.84
C CYS A 35 1.94 -10.31 -14.57
N GLN A 36 0.86 -11.05 -14.84
CA GLN A 36 0.80 -12.50 -14.70
C GLN A 36 1.79 -13.22 -15.62
N ASP A 37 1.89 -12.83 -16.90
CA ASP A 37 2.84 -13.43 -17.84
C ASP A 37 4.29 -13.23 -17.37
N CYS A 38 4.62 -12.04 -16.88
CA CYS A 38 5.94 -11.74 -16.32
C CYS A 38 6.25 -12.61 -15.10
N LEU A 39 5.37 -12.60 -14.09
CA LEU A 39 5.56 -13.37 -12.85
C LEU A 39 5.71 -14.87 -13.15
N LYS A 40 4.84 -15.40 -14.00
CA LYS A 40 4.86 -16.81 -14.42
C LYS A 40 6.18 -17.21 -15.07
N ARG A 41 6.71 -16.38 -15.99
CA ARG A 41 7.98 -16.66 -16.67
C ARG A 41 9.20 -16.56 -15.76
N HIS A 42 9.06 -15.92 -14.60
CA HIS A 42 10.06 -15.88 -13.54
C HIS A 42 9.82 -16.90 -12.42
N GLY A 43 8.94 -17.89 -12.64
CA GLY A 43 8.75 -19.02 -11.75
C GLY A 43 7.79 -18.79 -10.58
N VAL A 44 7.07 -17.66 -10.56
CA VAL A 44 6.00 -17.41 -9.57
C VAL A 44 4.72 -18.11 -10.02
N ASP A 45 4.09 -18.87 -9.12
CA ASP A 45 2.77 -19.43 -9.34
C ASP A 45 1.68 -18.36 -9.32
N VAL A 46 1.09 -18.09 -10.48
CA VAL A 46 0.03 -17.08 -10.70
C VAL A 46 -1.37 -17.69 -10.76
N ASP A 47 -1.54 -18.97 -10.42
CA ASP A 47 -2.87 -19.57 -10.34
C ASP A 47 -3.70 -18.90 -9.23
N TRP A 48 -4.99 -18.68 -9.49
CA TRP A 48 -5.96 -18.13 -8.54
C TRP A 48 -6.14 -19.02 -7.30
N HIS A 49 -5.84 -20.31 -7.42
CA HIS A 49 -5.84 -21.28 -6.32
C HIS A 49 -4.43 -21.55 -5.78
N GLY A 50 -3.41 -20.89 -6.32
CA GLY A 50 -2.03 -20.97 -5.88
C GLY A 50 -1.80 -20.26 -4.53
N THR A 51 -0.56 -20.28 -4.06
CA THR A 51 -0.19 -19.73 -2.74
C THR A 51 0.74 -18.54 -2.78
N GLN A 52 1.21 -18.15 -3.98
CA GLN A 52 2.21 -17.09 -4.15
C GLN A 52 1.62 -15.73 -4.54
N VAL A 53 0.44 -15.68 -5.15
CA VAL A 53 -0.17 -14.42 -5.60
C VAL A 53 -1.62 -14.33 -5.13
N ASP A 54 -1.90 -13.31 -4.31
CA ASP A 54 -3.27 -12.94 -3.97
C ASP A 54 -3.76 -11.82 -4.88
N TYR A 55 -5.02 -11.91 -5.34
CA TYR A 55 -5.65 -10.91 -6.20
C TYR A 55 -6.78 -10.19 -5.49
N ILE A 56 -6.63 -8.88 -5.30
CA ILE A 56 -7.57 -8.05 -4.54
C ILE A 56 -8.19 -7.01 -5.46
N TRP A 57 -9.48 -7.14 -5.72
CA TRP A 57 -10.21 -6.22 -6.58
C TRP A 57 -10.84 -5.09 -5.79
N VAL A 58 -10.60 -3.85 -6.22
CA VAL A 58 -11.18 -2.63 -5.66
C VAL A 58 -11.96 -1.85 -6.72
N PRO A 59 -12.89 -0.94 -6.34
CA PRO A 59 -13.70 -0.21 -7.31
C PRO A 59 -12.86 0.61 -8.32
N GLY A 60 -11.89 1.40 -7.86
CA GLY A 60 -11.02 2.18 -8.74
C GLY A 60 -9.67 2.51 -8.13
N SER A 61 -8.92 3.39 -8.83
CA SER A 61 -7.54 3.75 -8.44
C SER A 61 -7.45 4.46 -7.09
N PHE A 62 -8.53 5.09 -6.64
CA PHE A 62 -8.57 5.83 -5.37
C PHE A 62 -8.52 4.90 -4.15
N GLU A 63 -9.01 3.67 -4.27
CA GLU A 63 -8.99 2.67 -3.19
C GLU A 63 -7.68 1.85 -3.14
N LEU A 64 -6.84 1.93 -4.18
CA LEU A 64 -5.57 1.18 -4.25
C LEU A 64 -4.65 1.43 -3.04
N PRO A 65 -4.41 2.68 -2.58
CA PRO A 65 -3.59 2.93 -1.40
C PRO A 65 -4.11 2.23 -0.15
N MET A 66 -5.39 2.41 0.15
CA MET A 66 -6.00 1.90 1.37
C MET A 66 -5.89 0.37 1.40
N MET A 67 -6.23 -0.29 0.30
CA MET A 67 -6.21 -1.74 0.24
C MET A 67 -4.79 -2.30 0.28
N SER A 68 -3.85 -1.67 -0.43
CA SER A 68 -2.43 -2.04 -0.39
C SER A 68 -1.86 -1.94 1.01
N ARG A 69 -2.27 -0.91 1.77
CA ARG A 69 -1.86 -0.76 3.17
C ARG A 69 -2.40 -1.89 4.03
N GLN A 70 -3.67 -2.27 3.86
CA GLN A 70 -4.24 -3.41 4.59
C GLN A 70 -3.46 -4.70 4.29
N MET A 71 -3.12 -4.94 3.03
CA MET A 71 -2.36 -6.13 2.62
C MET A 71 -0.93 -6.10 3.18
N ALA A 72 -0.23 -4.97 3.12
CA ALA A 72 1.12 -4.81 3.66
C ALA A 72 1.18 -5.04 5.18
N LEU A 73 0.16 -4.58 5.92
CA LEU A 73 0.10 -4.76 7.37
C LEU A 73 -0.07 -6.23 7.79
N THR A 74 -0.53 -7.11 6.90
CA THR A 74 -0.56 -8.55 7.18
C THR A 74 0.84 -9.17 7.27
N ARG A 75 1.87 -8.48 6.75
CA ARG A 75 3.26 -8.96 6.67
C ARG A 75 3.42 -10.31 5.94
N ARG A 76 2.46 -10.67 5.08
CA ARG A 76 2.47 -11.92 4.31
C ARG A 76 3.10 -11.81 2.93
N TYR A 77 3.39 -10.59 2.47
CA TYR A 77 3.83 -10.31 1.10
C TYR A 77 5.20 -9.65 1.11
N ASP A 78 6.04 -10.05 0.18
CA ASP A 78 7.36 -9.46 -0.08
C ASP A 78 7.25 -8.20 -0.95
N ALA A 79 6.25 -8.14 -1.82
CA ALA A 79 5.90 -6.94 -2.57
C ALA A 79 4.41 -6.89 -2.94
N ILE A 80 3.90 -5.69 -3.17
CA ILE A 80 2.52 -5.43 -3.58
C ILE A 80 2.53 -4.68 -4.91
N ILE A 81 1.66 -5.08 -5.84
CA ILE A 81 1.52 -4.47 -7.16
C ILE A 81 0.15 -3.82 -7.24
N CYS A 82 0.11 -2.49 -7.32
CA CYS A 82 -1.13 -1.76 -7.59
C CYS A 82 -1.35 -1.66 -9.08
N LEU A 83 -2.49 -2.10 -9.60
CA LEU A 83 -2.87 -1.96 -11.00
C LEU A 83 -4.10 -1.06 -11.12
N GLY A 84 -4.00 -0.01 -11.92
CA GLY A 84 -5.11 0.90 -12.15
C GLY A 84 -4.95 1.68 -13.45
N ALA A 85 -6.01 2.35 -13.87
CA ALA A 85 -5.96 3.28 -14.98
C ALA A 85 -6.86 4.48 -14.71
N VAL A 86 -6.31 5.68 -14.86
CA VAL A 86 -7.01 6.96 -14.74
C VAL A 86 -6.84 7.67 -16.07
N ILE A 87 -7.96 7.93 -16.76
CA ILE A 87 -7.96 8.54 -18.10
C ILE A 87 -8.64 9.91 -17.99
N ARG A 88 -8.02 10.95 -18.56
CA ARG A 88 -8.51 12.33 -18.43
C ARG A 88 -9.91 12.46 -19.01
N GLY A 89 -10.81 13.00 -18.19
CA GLY A 89 -12.18 13.38 -18.57
C GLY A 89 -12.30 14.90 -18.78
N GLN A 90 -13.48 15.44 -18.49
CA GLN A 90 -13.76 16.88 -18.66
C GLN A 90 -13.48 17.73 -17.43
N THR A 91 -13.23 17.11 -16.27
CA THR A 91 -13.11 17.81 -14.98
C THR A 91 -11.77 17.52 -14.32
N ALA A 92 -11.42 18.33 -13.31
CA ALA A 92 -10.23 18.16 -12.48
C ALA A 92 -10.21 16.83 -11.67
N HIS A 93 -11.27 16.03 -11.71
CA HIS A 93 -11.35 14.73 -11.05
C HIS A 93 -10.17 13.82 -11.40
N PHE A 94 -9.69 13.88 -12.66
CA PHE A 94 -8.49 13.16 -13.08
C PHE A 94 -7.28 13.48 -12.21
N ASP A 95 -6.98 14.77 -12.02
CA ASP A 95 -5.78 15.21 -11.32
C ASP A 95 -5.84 14.85 -9.83
N TYR A 96 -7.02 14.95 -9.20
CA TYR A 96 -7.23 14.53 -7.81
C TYR A 96 -7.06 13.02 -7.64
N VAL A 97 -7.71 12.20 -8.47
CA VAL A 97 -7.63 10.73 -8.34
C VAL A 97 -6.22 10.23 -8.64
N ALA A 98 -5.59 10.72 -9.70
CA ALA A 98 -4.23 10.31 -10.06
C ALA A 98 -3.21 10.72 -8.99
N SER A 99 -3.30 11.96 -8.49
CA SER A 99 -2.36 12.47 -7.49
C SER A 99 -2.50 11.74 -6.15
N GLU A 100 -3.73 11.56 -5.65
CA GLU A 100 -3.96 10.90 -4.36
C GLU A 100 -3.69 9.40 -4.42
N ALA A 101 -3.95 8.73 -5.55
CA ALA A 101 -3.53 7.35 -5.74
C ALA A 101 -2.00 7.22 -5.68
N ALA A 102 -1.25 8.07 -6.39
CA ALA A 102 0.21 8.05 -6.38
C ALA A 102 0.80 8.34 -4.99
N LYS A 103 0.33 9.40 -4.33
CA LYS A 103 0.76 9.77 -2.97
C LYS A 103 0.46 8.66 -1.97
N GLY A 104 -0.75 8.11 -2.02
CA GLY A 104 -1.18 7.07 -1.09
C GLY A 104 -0.40 5.77 -1.26
N ILE A 105 -0.12 5.35 -2.50
CA ILE A 105 0.69 4.17 -2.79
C ILE A 105 2.12 4.36 -2.27
N ALA A 106 2.74 5.51 -2.57
CA ALA A 106 4.07 5.84 -2.06
C ALA A 106 4.10 5.84 -0.52
N ALA A 107 3.15 6.53 0.11
CA ALA A 107 3.03 6.59 1.56
C ALA A 107 2.86 5.20 2.19
N THR A 108 2.09 4.32 1.55
CA THR A 108 1.89 2.93 2.01
C THR A 108 3.22 2.18 2.04
N SER A 109 4.02 2.27 0.98
CA SER A 109 5.34 1.64 0.91
C SER A 109 6.24 2.13 2.06
N PHE A 110 6.34 3.46 2.23
CA PHE A 110 7.17 4.05 3.28
C PHE A 110 6.72 3.71 4.71
N GLN A 111 5.41 3.72 4.97
CA GLN A 111 4.87 3.48 6.32
C GLN A 111 4.95 2.01 6.74
N THR A 112 4.83 1.09 5.80
CA THR A 112 4.76 -0.35 6.09
C THR A 112 6.12 -1.04 5.96
N GLY A 113 7.02 -0.46 5.15
CA GLY A 113 8.30 -1.08 4.80
C GLY A 113 8.17 -2.23 3.81
N ILE A 114 6.97 -2.47 3.26
CA ILE A 114 6.76 -3.44 2.17
C ILE A 114 6.75 -2.66 0.84
N PRO A 115 7.58 -3.03 -0.14
CA PRO A 115 7.54 -2.42 -1.47
C PRO A 115 6.15 -2.45 -2.08
N VAL A 116 5.61 -1.29 -2.43
CA VAL A 116 4.36 -1.16 -3.19
C VAL A 116 4.64 -0.51 -4.53
N VAL A 117 4.46 -1.26 -5.60
CA VAL A 117 4.67 -0.81 -6.98
C VAL A 117 3.48 0.03 -7.44
N PHE A 118 3.77 1.24 -7.92
CA PHE A 118 2.81 2.13 -8.56
C PHE A 118 2.56 1.73 -10.01
N GLY A 119 1.59 0.84 -10.23
CA GLY A 119 1.17 0.39 -11.56
C GLY A 119 -0.13 1.05 -12.04
N VAL A 120 -0.25 2.36 -11.89
CA VAL A 120 -1.42 3.13 -12.37
C VAL A 120 -1.08 3.86 -13.66
N VAL A 121 -1.78 3.55 -14.74
CA VAL A 121 -1.66 4.27 -16.00
C VAL A 121 -2.46 5.56 -15.93
N THR A 122 -1.76 6.70 -15.99
CA THR A 122 -2.36 8.03 -16.10
C THR A 122 -2.23 8.52 -17.54
N ALA A 123 -3.34 8.63 -18.27
CA ALA A 123 -3.32 8.94 -19.70
C ALA A 123 -4.32 10.05 -20.06
N GLU A 124 -4.01 10.80 -21.12
CA GLU A 124 -4.89 11.88 -21.61
C GLU A 124 -6.08 11.34 -22.41
N ASN A 125 -5.97 10.12 -22.95
CA ASN A 125 -7.04 9.45 -23.69
C ASN A 125 -6.88 7.93 -23.67
N MET A 126 -7.92 7.21 -24.11
CA MET A 126 -7.95 5.74 -24.15
C MET A 126 -6.85 5.15 -25.04
N GLN A 127 -6.53 5.78 -26.17
CA GLN A 127 -5.48 5.29 -27.07
C GLN A 127 -4.12 5.24 -26.37
N GLN A 128 -3.72 6.33 -25.70
CA GLN A 128 -2.49 6.38 -24.92
C GLN A 128 -2.48 5.31 -23.81
N ALA A 129 -3.61 5.09 -23.15
CA ALA A 129 -3.72 4.07 -22.11
C ALA A 129 -3.47 2.66 -22.67
N LEU A 130 -4.09 2.33 -23.81
CA LEU A 130 -3.93 1.02 -24.47
C LEU A 130 -2.53 0.81 -25.07
N GLU A 131 -1.87 1.87 -25.56
CA GLU A 131 -0.47 1.82 -25.99
C GLU A 131 0.47 1.36 -24.87
N ARG A 132 0.11 1.65 -23.61
CA ARG A 132 0.84 1.23 -22.39
C ARG A 132 0.36 -0.07 -21.78
N ALA A 133 -0.76 -0.61 -22.25
CA ALA A 133 -1.36 -1.84 -21.73
C ALA A 133 -1.46 -2.93 -22.80
N GLY A 134 -0.46 -3.05 -23.68
CA GLY A 134 -0.28 -4.22 -24.53
C GLY A 134 -0.44 -4.01 -26.04
N ILE A 135 -0.78 -2.81 -26.54
CA ILE A 135 -0.72 -2.56 -27.99
C ILE A 135 0.73 -2.41 -28.47
N LYS A 136 1.53 -1.62 -27.74
CA LYS A 136 2.93 -1.35 -28.09
C LYS A 136 3.89 -1.84 -27.02
N SER A 137 3.57 -1.56 -25.76
CA SER A 137 4.23 -2.13 -24.59
C SER A 137 3.18 -2.46 -23.54
N ASN A 138 3.50 -3.39 -22.64
CA ASN A 138 2.65 -3.69 -21.51
C ASN A 138 3.38 -3.30 -20.22
N LEU A 139 2.99 -2.19 -19.62
CA LEU A 139 3.56 -1.75 -18.35
C LEU A 139 3.29 -2.73 -17.22
N GLY A 140 2.25 -3.57 -17.31
CA GLY A 140 2.01 -4.67 -16.38
C GLY A 140 3.21 -5.60 -16.21
N TRP A 141 3.93 -5.88 -17.31
CA TRP A 141 5.18 -6.63 -17.27
C TRP A 141 6.25 -5.90 -16.45
N ASN A 142 6.44 -4.60 -16.73
CA ASN A 142 7.43 -3.79 -16.03
C ASN A 142 7.09 -3.66 -14.54
N TYR A 143 5.81 -3.56 -14.18
CA TYR A 143 5.38 -3.50 -12.78
C TYR A 143 5.69 -4.80 -12.03
N ALA A 144 5.51 -5.96 -12.68
CA ALA A 144 5.91 -7.25 -12.12
C ALA A 144 7.43 -7.37 -11.97
N MET A 145 8.22 -6.92 -12.96
CA MET A 145 9.68 -6.89 -12.87
C MET A 145 10.14 -6.05 -11.68
N ASN A 146 9.61 -4.84 -11.53
CA ASN A 146 9.94 -3.97 -10.40
C ASN A 146 9.59 -4.63 -9.06
N ALA A 147 8.47 -5.35 -8.98
CA ALA A 147 8.06 -6.04 -7.77
C ALA A 147 8.98 -7.20 -7.42
N LEU A 148 9.37 -8.02 -8.41
CA LEU A 148 10.33 -9.12 -8.24
C LEU A 148 11.68 -8.61 -7.72
N GLU A 149 12.21 -7.58 -8.38
CA GLU A 149 13.51 -7.01 -8.04
C GLU A 149 13.49 -6.41 -6.63
N MET A 150 12.46 -5.64 -6.29
CA MET A 150 12.32 -5.05 -4.96
C MET A 150 12.10 -6.11 -3.88
N ALA A 151 11.31 -7.16 -4.15
CA ALA A 151 11.10 -8.25 -3.21
C ALA A 151 12.43 -8.96 -2.87
N SER A 152 13.20 -9.33 -3.89
CA SER A 152 14.53 -9.96 -3.71
C SER A 152 15.52 -9.02 -3.03
N LEU A 153 15.56 -7.74 -3.44
CA LEU A 153 16.46 -6.75 -2.84
C LEU A 153 16.18 -6.54 -1.36
N MET A 154 14.91 -6.43 -0.97
CA MET A 154 14.52 -6.20 0.43
C MET A 154 14.91 -7.35 1.36
N GLN A 155 15.03 -8.59 0.84
CA GLN A 155 15.53 -9.72 1.61
C GLN A 155 17.05 -9.66 1.84
N GLN A 156 17.79 -8.97 0.96
CA GLN A 156 19.25 -8.85 1.04
C GLN A 156 19.69 -7.65 1.90
N VAL A 157 18.88 -6.59 1.97
CA VAL A 157 19.19 -5.39 2.76
C VAL A 157 18.96 -5.68 4.25
N PRO A 158 19.97 -5.48 5.13
CA PRO A 158 19.79 -5.65 6.57
C PRO A 158 18.73 -4.66 7.08
N VAL A 159 17.57 -5.17 7.47
CA VAL A 159 16.56 -4.36 8.13
C VAL A 159 17.00 -4.16 9.58
N SER A 160 17.38 -2.93 9.93
CA SER A 160 17.50 -2.55 11.34
C SER A 160 16.11 -2.60 11.94
N SER A 161 15.80 -3.71 12.62
CA SER A 161 14.65 -3.74 13.51
C SER A 161 14.82 -2.57 14.49
N PRO A 162 13.83 -1.68 14.66
CA PRO A 162 13.89 -0.74 15.75
C PRO A 162 14.06 -1.57 17.02
N SER A 163 15.18 -1.36 17.69
CA SER A 163 15.48 -2.04 18.94
C SER A 163 14.28 -1.87 19.86
N ALA A 164 13.74 -2.98 20.33
CA ALA A 164 12.83 -2.99 21.47
C ALA A 164 13.62 -2.51 22.71
N SER A 165 13.69 -1.19 22.86
CA SER A 165 14.27 -0.46 23.99
C SER A 165 13.53 0.89 23.99
N SER A 166 12.56 1.16 24.84
CA SER A 166 12.55 1.02 26.29
C SER A 166 11.12 0.86 26.83
N SER A 167 10.74 -0.36 27.23
CA SER A 167 9.70 -0.54 28.24
C SER A 167 10.36 -0.41 29.61
N GLN A 168 10.71 0.82 29.99
CA GLN A 168 11.01 1.26 31.36
C GLN A 168 11.30 2.77 31.33
N GLU A 169 10.25 3.59 31.32
CA GLU A 169 10.33 4.93 31.89
C GLU A 169 8.99 5.27 32.54
N GLN A 170 9.05 5.22 33.87
CA GLN A 170 8.12 5.66 34.90
C GLN A 170 6.91 6.49 34.43
N THR A 171 5.72 5.91 34.59
CA THR A 171 4.50 6.69 34.80
C THR A 171 4.69 7.46 36.11
N GLN A 172 5.12 8.72 36.04
CA GLN A 172 4.95 9.65 37.14
C GLN A 172 3.44 9.88 37.31
N ALA A 173 2.83 9.09 38.20
CA ALA A 173 1.52 9.39 38.74
C ALA A 173 1.60 10.76 39.44
N LEU A 174 0.69 11.66 39.09
CA LEU A 174 0.48 12.90 39.83
C LEU A 174 0.21 12.54 41.31
N PRO A 175 0.87 13.19 42.29
CA PRO A 175 0.60 12.93 43.70
C PRO A 175 -0.80 13.39 44.07
N HIS A 176 -1.55 12.51 44.73
CA HIS A 176 -2.79 12.84 45.45
C HIS A 176 -2.50 13.90 46.51
N SER A 177 -3.00 15.12 46.32
CA SER A 177 -3.15 16.08 47.41
C SER A 177 -4.36 15.66 48.26
N GLN A 178 -4.07 15.15 49.45
CA GLN A 178 -5.04 14.96 50.52
C GLN A 178 -5.57 16.31 51.01
N GLU A 179 -6.83 16.26 51.42
CA GLU A 179 -7.70 17.35 51.87
C GLU A 179 -7.11 18.15 53.04
N HIS A 180 -7.35 19.46 53.03
CA HIS A 180 -7.44 20.24 54.26
C HIS A 180 -8.71 21.08 54.24
N GLN A 181 -9.63 20.69 55.13
CA GLN A 181 -10.81 21.43 55.55
C GLN A 181 -10.45 22.85 56.00
N LEU A 182 -11.26 23.85 55.61
CA LEU A 182 -11.71 24.98 56.44
C LEU A 182 -12.44 26.02 55.56
N TYR A 183 -13.78 26.02 55.55
CA TYR A 183 -14.56 27.21 55.91
C TYR A 183 -16.04 26.87 56.11
N GLN A 184 -16.58 27.47 57.15
CA GLN A 184 -17.86 27.21 57.80
C GLN A 184 -19.06 27.75 57.02
N SER A 185 -20.22 27.12 57.24
CA SER A 185 -21.57 27.64 56.95
C SER A 185 -21.85 28.91 57.77
N PRO A 186 -22.80 29.76 57.35
CA PRO A 186 -24.14 29.61 57.92
C PRO A 186 -25.33 29.87 56.96
N SER A 187 -26.38 29.09 57.20
CA SER A 187 -27.83 29.36 57.07
C SER A 187 -28.34 30.73 56.58
N GLN A 188 -29.30 30.70 55.64
CA GLN A 188 -30.69 31.21 55.75
C GLN A 188 -31.43 30.95 54.41
N GLU A 189 -32.50 30.13 54.40
CA GLU A 189 -33.93 30.57 54.36
C GLU A 189 -34.24 31.66 53.32
N GLN A 190 -34.95 31.31 52.23
CA GLN A 190 -36.28 31.87 51.89
C GLN A 190 -36.79 31.37 50.52
N THR A 191 -37.87 30.60 50.61
CA THR A 191 -39.11 30.55 49.79
C THR A 191 -39.27 31.63 48.71
N TYR A 192 -39.71 31.27 47.51
CA TYR A 192 -41.05 31.57 46.95
C TYR A 192 -41.18 31.12 45.48
N SER A 193 -42.26 30.36 45.24
CA SER A 193 -43.01 30.01 44.01
C SER A 193 -42.29 29.80 42.67
#